data_AF-A0A8J9V9W6-F1
#
_entry.id   AF-A0A8J9V9W6-F1
#
_cell.length_a   1.000
_cell.length_b   1.000
_cell.length_c   1.000
_cell.angle_alpha   90.00
_cell.angle_beta   90.00
_cell.angle_gamma   90.00
#
_symmetry.space_group_name_H-M   'P 1'
#
loop_
_entity.id
_entity.type
_entity.pdbx_description
1 polymer ?
#
loop_
_entity_poly.entity_id
_entity_poly.type
_entity_poly.pdbx_seq_one_letter_code
_entity_poly.pdbx_strand_id
1 'polypeptide(L)'
;MEDMAGRRVLTIVCLLAMVAGALSCPELCFCLPGDKTVLCDSKGLTSLPNGIPETVTLLRVTNNNLTVLDPNVVRRLPNLLAFYVDDNQITELPNLLPGAANLNTLSIRGNYISSIPPAFLNESSALNRLYLSGNQLSQVPIDALRAVRETLTILDLSDNPVEVKPEDFSILLNLKFLKLAGVSQTFLQEGTLNGLEALTYLDISMPNLRAIPKTELAGLRVLQELVAERTSIAALSEGSFPRLPTVRRLKMDNSVKLRALNDNALSGLVNVETVTFRNSALLSFIDEGAFSGLAAVRELDLRSCGLMALQDRTFLPVARTLEVLYLGRNPFSCDCRMKWFGRWLQQAVATYALDSEEIVCERASYPEALNSTVLNIPISNFSCVVPTVVDLTPTTTVVTGDSLELVCRADGLPDPVLIWNTPLGSFNATSSNLTATGVAATLYLGDISPDNDGNYTCIARSDQGKSQNSMTLTVLPQQIVGGAPSHSIVAVATLYCAVILAVLVM
;
A
#
# COMPACT_ATOMS: atom_id res chain seq x y z
N MET A 1 -93.31 -8.60 2.37
CA MET A 1 -92.87 -9.53 3.42
C MET A 1 -92.15 -10.66 2.72
N GLU A 2 -90.92 -10.90 3.18
CA GLU A 2 -90.16 -12.15 3.08
C GLU A 2 -89.59 -12.57 1.72
N ASP A 3 -88.31 -12.20 1.59
CA ASP A 3 -87.16 -13.12 1.52
C ASP A 3 -86.54 -13.43 0.14
N MET A 4 -85.77 -12.44 -0.34
CA MET A 4 -84.65 -12.61 -1.26
C MET A 4 -83.35 -12.80 -0.44
N ALA A 5 -82.98 -14.03 -0.09
CA ALA A 5 -81.65 -14.32 0.46
C ALA A 5 -81.24 -15.79 0.31
N GLY A 6 -81.07 -16.28 -0.92
CA GLY A 6 -80.71 -17.69 -1.11
C GLY A 6 -80.25 -18.10 -2.49
N ARG A 7 -79.34 -17.35 -3.13
CA ARG A 7 -78.62 -17.84 -4.34
C ARG A 7 -77.37 -17.05 -4.80
N ARG A 8 -76.62 -16.43 -3.87
CA ARG A 8 -75.38 -15.67 -4.20
C ARG A 8 -74.20 -15.95 -3.25
N VAL A 9 -73.96 -17.22 -2.88
CA VAL A 9 -72.83 -17.57 -2.00
C VAL A 9 -71.76 -18.47 -2.65
N LEU A 10 -71.98 -19.00 -3.87
CA LEU A 10 -70.99 -19.90 -4.49
C LEU A 10 -70.08 -19.29 -5.58
N THR A 11 -70.24 -18.00 -5.92
CA THR A 11 -69.47 -17.37 -7.01
C THR A 11 -68.56 -16.23 -6.57
N ILE A 12 -68.51 -15.93 -5.26
CA ILE A 12 -67.67 -14.83 -4.71
C ILE A 12 -66.45 -15.36 -3.92
N VAL A 13 -66.44 -16.64 -3.51
CA VAL A 13 -65.28 -17.26 -2.84
C VAL A 13 -64.14 -17.60 -3.83
N CYS A 14 -64.41 -17.62 -5.14
CA CYS A 14 -63.38 -17.86 -6.16
C CYS A 14 -62.77 -16.57 -6.76
N LEU A 15 -63.32 -15.39 -6.45
CA LEU A 15 -62.79 -14.10 -6.91
C LEU A 15 -61.90 -13.39 -5.89
N LEU A 16 -61.95 -13.80 -4.61
CA LEU A 16 -60.97 -13.37 -3.59
C LEU A 16 -59.76 -14.32 -3.47
N ALA A 17 -59.85 -15.55 -4.01
CA ALA A 17 -58.73 -16.49 -4.07
C ALA A 17 -57.87 -16.35 -5.34
N MET A 18 -58.35 -15.60 -6.36
CA MET A 18 -57.64 -15.39 -7.64
C MET A 18 -56.86 -14.06 -7.71
N VAL A 19 -56.70 -13.37 -6.58
CA VAL A 19 -55.82 -12.17 -6.46
C VAL A 19 -54.69 -12.42 -5.45
N ALA A 20 -54.60 -13.62 -4.85
CA ALA A 20 -53.55 -13.98 -3.90
C ALA A 20 -52.19 -14.35 -4.54
N GLY A 21 -51.95 -13.97 -5.80
CA GLY A 21 -50.77 -14.38 -6.58
C GLY A 21 -50.06 -13.25 -7.34
N ALA A 22 -50.40 -11.98 -7.10
CA ALA A 22 -49.91 -10.84 -7.90
C ALA A 22 -49.45 -9.62 -7.08
N LEU A 23 -48.83 -9.82 -5.92
CA LEU A 23 -47.95 -8.82 -5.30
C LEU A 23 -46.54 -9.43 -5.18
N SER A 24 -45.92 -9.74 -6.32
CA SER A 24 -44.76 -10.65 -6.36
C SER A 24 -43.40 -9.94 -6.39
N CYS A 25 -43.35 -8.63 -6.13
CA CYS A 25 -42.10 -7.90 -6.02
C CYS A 25 -42.29 -6.65 -5.14
N PRO A 26 -41.35 -6.34 -4.23
CA PRO A 26 -41.40 -5.07 -3.52
C PRO A 26 -41.31 -3.87 -4.46
N GLU A 27 -42.05 -2.80 -4.16
CA GLU A 27 -42.27 -1.65 -5.05
C GLU A 27 -40.99 -0.98 -5.57
N LEU A 28 -39.94 -0.93 -4.74
CA LEU A 28 -38.66 -0.32 -5.09
C LEU A 28 -37.63 -1.30 -5.68
N CYS A 29 -37.95 -2.59 -5.71
CA CYS A 29 -37.05 -3.65 -6.12
C CYS A 29 -37.35 -4.17 -7.52
N PHE A 30 -36.34 -4.80 -8.12
CA PHE A 30 -36.48 -5.53 -9.37
C PHE A 30 -36.44 -7.03 -9.09
N CYS A 31 -37.49 -7.74 -9.52
CA CYS A 31 -37.57 -9.18 -9.41
C CYS A 31 -37.43 -9.81 -10.79
N LEU A 32 -36.51 -10.74 -10.94
CA LEU A 32 -36.24 -11.44 -12.20
C LEU A 32 -37.06 -12.75 -12.22
N PRO A 33 -38.08 -12.87 -13.09
CA PRO A 33 -38.87 -14.09 -13.21
C PRO A 33 -37.99 -15.21 -13.80
N GLY A 34 -37.87 -16.34 -13.11
CA GLY A 34 -37.05 -17.49 -13.52
C GLY A 34 -35.92 -17.78 -12.54
N ASP A 35 -35.06 -16.80 -12.27
CA ASP A 35 -33.87 -16.97 -11.42
C ASP A 35 -34.15 -16.77 -9.92
N LYS A 36 -35.42 -16.56 -9.55
CA LYS A 36 -35.85 -16.35 -8.16
C LYS A 36 -34.97 -15.30 -7.46
N THR A 37 -34.62 -14.25 -8.19
CA THR A 37 -33.65 -13.23 -7.79
C THR A 37 -34.37 -11.91 -7.55
N VAL A 38 -34.05 -11.26 -6.43
CA VAL A 38 -34.60 -9.95 -6.04
C VAL A 38 -33.45 -8.97 -5.83
N LEU A 39 -33.47 -7.88 -6.60
CA LEU A 39 -32.45 -6.83 -6.62
C LEU A 39 -33.05 -5.52 -6.11
N CYS A 40 -32.56 -5.06 -4.97
CA CYS A 40 -33.00 -3.85 -4.27
C CYS A 40 -31.84 -2.88 -4.05
N ASP A 41 -30.79 -2.96 -4.88
CA ASP A 41 -29.57 -2.17 -4.71
C ASP A 41 -29.81 -0.67 -4.96
N SER A 42 -29.19 0.20 -4.14
CA SER A 42 -29.21 1.66 -4.33
C SER A 42 -30.61 2.28 -4.39
N LYS A 43 -31.51 1.85 -3.49
CA LYS A 43 -32.90 2.30 -3.42
C LYS A 43 -33.20 3.22 -2.23
N GLY A 44 -32.19 3.54 -1.42
CA GLY A 44 -32.36 4.36 -0.21
C GLY A 44 -33.20 3.68 0.86
N LEU A 45 -33.26 2.34 0.86
CA LEU A 45 -34.07 1.58 1.82
C LEU A 45 -33.53 1.76 3.24
N THR A 46 -34.42 2.05 4.19
CA THR A 46 -34.09 2.14 5.63
C THR A 46 -34.39 0.85 6.39
N SER A 47 -35.17 -0.05 5.80
CA SER A 47 -35.48 -1.38 6.31
C SER A 47 -35.60 -2.39 5.16
N LEU A 48 -35.47 -3.68 5.47
CA LEU A 48 -35.73 -4.71 4.47
C LEU A 48 -37.17 -4.58 3.95
N PRO A 49 -37.39 -4.67 2.63
CA PRO A 49 -38.70 -4.44 2.06
C PRO A 49 -39.65 -5.60 2.38
N ASN A 50 -40.91 -5.26 2.65
CA ASN A 50 -41.98 -6.26 2.76
C ASN A 50 -42.37 -6.81 1.37
N GLY A 51 -42.93 -8.01 1.32
CA GLY A 51 -43.43 -8.59 0.07
C GLY A 51 -42.35 -9.22 -0.83
N ILE A 52 -41.18 -9.55 -0.27
CA ILE A 52 -40.18 -10.38 -0.96
C ILE A 52 -40.79 -11.79 -1.18
N PRO A 53 -40.76 -12.34 -2.41
CA PRO A 53 -41.28 -13.67 -2.68
C PRO A 53 -40.57 -14.77 -1.87
N GLU A 54 -41.34 -15.67 -1.23
CA GLU A 54 -40.79 -16.79 -0.44
C GLU A 54 -39.96 -17.79 -1.28
N THR A 55 -40.14 -17.75 -2.60
CA THR A 55 -39.38 -18.56 -3.55
C THR A 55 -37.98 -18.02 -3.84
N VAL A 56 -37.62 -16.83 -3.33
CA VAL A 56 -36.34 -16.17 -3.62
C VAL A 56 -35.15 -17.05 -3.21
N THR A 57 -34.15 -17.12 -4.06
CA THR A 57 -32.88 -17.81 -3.83
C THR A 57 -31.71 -16.84 -3.71
N LEU A 58 -31.83 -15.64 -4.31
CA LEU A 58 -30.84 -14.58 -4.22
C LEU A 58 -31.52 -13.26 -3.89
N LEU A 59 -31.13 -12.66 -2.77
CA LEU A 59 -31.57 -11.33 -2.36
C LEU A 59 -30.37 -10.39 -2.28
N ARG A 60 -30.44 -9.28 -3.00
CA ARG A 60 -29.46 -8.19 -2.95
C ARG A 60 -30.13 -6.90 -2.49
N VAL A 61 -29.61 -6.31 -1.44
CA VAL A 61 -30.07 -5.04 -0.84
C VAL A 61 -28.86 -4.14 -0.57
N THR A 62 -27.84 -4.19 -1.43
CA THR A 62 -26.55 -3.50 -1.28
C THR A 62 -26.68 -1.99 -1.49
N ASN A 63 -25.82 -1.20 -0.85
CA ASN A 63 -25.73 0.24 -1.02
C ASN A 63 -27.06 0.95 -0.68
N ASN A 64 -27.59 0.67 0.52
CA ASN A 64 -28.83 1.25 1.06
C ASN A 64 -28.57 1.90 2.43
N ASN A 65 -29.62 2.25 3.15
CA ASN A 65 -29.56 2.95 4.44
C ASN A 65 -30.09 2.06 5.58
N LEU A 66 -29.94 0.74 5.48
CA LEU A 66 -30.42 -0.21 6.48
C LEU A 66 -29.63 -0.06 7.78
N THR A 67 -30.29 0.14 8.91
CA THR A 67 -29.64 0.24 10.23
C THR A 67 -29.71 -1.05 11.05
N VAL A 68 -30.63 -1.96 10.68
CA VAL A 68 -30.84 -3.25 11.34
C VAL A 68 -31.19 -4.31 10.32
N LEU A 69 -30.76 -5.54 10.59
CA LEU A 69 -31.19 -6.72 9.84
C LEU A 69 -32.39 -7.38 10.54
N ASP A 70 -33.60 -7.17 10.04
CA ASP A 70 -34.82 -7.75 10.64
C ASP A 70 -34.91 -9.28 10.39
N PRO A 71 -34.77 -10.12 11.44
CA PRO A 71 -34.79 -11.56 11.28
C PRO A 71 -36.17 -12.09 10.85
N ASN A 72 -37.26 -11.35 11.06
CA ASN A 72 -38.60 -11.80 10.69
C ASN A 72 -38.82 -11.79 9.18
N VAL A 73 -38.13 -10.91 8.46
CA VAL A 73 -38.16 -10.89 6.99
C VAL A 73 -37.40 -12.09 6.45
N VAL A 74 -36.19 -12.34 6.97
CA VAL A 74 -35.34 -13.47 6.54
C VAL A 74 -36.00 -14.82 6.82
N ARG A 75 -36.71 -14.96 7.96
CA ARG A 75 -37.47 -16.16 8.33
C ARG A 75 -38.43 -16.63 7.24
N ARG A 76 -38.97 -15.72 6.43
CA ARG A 76 -39.94 -16.01 5.37
C ARG A 76 -39.29 -16.43 4.05
N LEU A 77 -37.96 -16.52 3.99
CA LEU A 77 -37.19 -16.81 2.79
C LEU A 77 -36.42 -18.16 2.92
N PRO A 78 -37.12 -19.30 3.12
CA PRO A 78 -36.47 -20.59 3.43
C PRO A 78 -35.60 -21.15 2.30
N ASN A 79 -35.76 -20.63 1.08
CA ASN A 79 -35.02 -21.06 -0.11
C ASN A 79 -33.79 -20.17 -0.41
N LEU A 80 -33.49 -19.20 0.44
CA LEU A 80 -32.43 -18.23 0.21
C LEU A 80 -31.07 -18.93 0.22
N LEU A 81 -30.34 -18.83 -0.89
CA LEU A 81 -29.00 -19.39 -1.10
C LEU A 81 -27.92 -18.31 -0.98
N ALA A 82 -28.23 -17.08 -1.39
CA ALA A 82 -27.29 -15.97 -1.34
C ALA A 82 -27.98 -14.69 -0.87
N PHE A 83 -27.38 -14.03 0.12
CA PHE A 83 -27.89 -12.79 0.69
C PHE A 83 -26.78 -11.76 0.78
N TYR A 84 -26.97 -10.63 0.10
CA TYR A 84 -26.03 -9.51 0.07
C TYR A 84 -26.68 -8.27 0.66
N VAL A 85 -26.07 -7.76 1.73
CA VAL A 85 -26.50 -6.58 2.50
C VAL A 85 -25.34 -5.60 2.64
N ASP A 86 -24.45 -5.61 1.64
CA ASP A 86 -23.21 -4.83 1.64
C ASP A 86 -23.50 -3.32 1.62
N ASP A 87 -22.58 -2.52 2.12
CA ASP A 87 -22.61 -1.06 2.06
C ASP A 87 -23.93 -0.48 2.59
N ASN A 88 -24.23 -0.80 3.85
CA ASN A 88 -25.39 -0.30 4.59
C ASN A 88 -24.93 0.36 5.89
N GLN A 89 -25.85 0.66 6.81
CA GLN A 89 -25.55 1.31 8.08
C GLN A 89 -25.83 0.40 9.28
N ILE A 90 -25.71 -0.92 9.10
CA ILE A 90 -26.04 -1.89 10.14
C ILE A 90 -24.99 -1.83 11.25
N THR A 91 -25.42 -1.55 12.48
CA THR A 91 -24.53 -1.50 13.66
C THR A 91 -24.62 -2.77 14.51
N GLU A 92 -25.78 -3.42 14.52
CA GLU A 92 -26.06 -4.61 15.33
C GLU A 92 -26.77 -5.68 14.48
N LEU A 93 -26.37 -6.94 14.71
CA LEU A 93 -27.01 -8.11 14.10
C LEU A 93 -28.03 -8.72 15.08
N PRO A 94 -29.11 -9.33 14.58
CA PRO A 94 -30.02 -10.10 15.44
C PRO A 94 -29.29 -11.29 16.07
N ASN A 95 -29.79 -11.78 17.20
CA ASN A 95 -29.19 -12.94 17.88
C ASN A 95 -29.19 -14.22 17.03
N LEU A 96 -30.10 -14.34 16.06
CA LEU A 96 -30.28 -15.50 15.19
C LEU A 96 -30.70 -15.02 13.80
N LEU A 97 -30.23 -15.71 12.76
CA LEU A 97 -30.70 -15.55 11.39
C LEU A 97 -31.64 -16.72 11.00
N PRO A 98 -32.94 -16.65 11.37
CA PRO A 98 -33.86 -17.77 11.19
C PRO A 98 -34.17 -18.04 9.72
N GLY A 99 -34.40 -19.31 9.37
CA GLY A 99 -34.79 -19.72 8.02
C GLY A 99 -33.63 -19.77 7.02
N ALA A 100 -32.39 -19.56 7.46
CA ALA A 100 -31.19 -19.53 6.63
C ALA A 100 -30.54 -20.92 6.40
N ALA A 101 -31.30 -22.02 6.55
CA ALA A 101 -30.78 -23.39 6.48
C ALA A 101 -30.03 -23.72 5.18
N ASN A 102 -30.49 -23.13 4.07
CA ASN A 102 -29.91 -23.32 2.73
C ASN A 102 -28.94 -22.20 2.33
N LEU A 103 -28.71 -21.21 3.20
CA LEU A 103 -27.90 -20.04 2.89
C LEU A 103 -26.46 -20.49 2.69
N ASN A 104 -25.97 -20.34 1.45
CA ASN A 104 -24.62 -20.71 1.05
C ASN A 104 -23.66 -19.52 1.12
N THR A 105 -24.15 -18.33 0.79
CA THR A 105 -23.35 -17.09 0.77
C THR A 105 -24.04 -15.98 1.55
N LEU A 106 -23.35 -15.42 2.54
CA LEU A 106 -23.77 -14.23 3.27
C LEU A 106 -22.70 -13.15 3.13
N SER A 107 -23.11 -11.99 2.63
CA SER A 107 -22.24 -10.81 2.52
C SER A 107 -22.89 -9.65 3.27
N ILE A 108 -22.17 -9.13 4.26
CA ILE A 108 -22.55 -7.98 5.09
C ILE A 108 -21.38 -6.99 5.17
N ARG A 109 -20.65 -6.83 4.06
CA ARG A 109 -19.47 -5.97 3.97
C ARG A 109 -19.85 -4.49 4.11
N GLY A 110 -18.90 -3.64 4.46
CA GLY A 110 -19.10 -2.18 4.42
C GLY A 110 -20.24 -1.71 5.34
N ASN A 111 -20.37 -2.30 6.52
CA ASN A 111 -21.34 -1.91 7.54
C ASN A 111 -20.59 -1.41 8.80
N TYR A 112 -21.30 -1.18 9.90
CA TYR A 112 -20.72 -0.67 11.15
C TYR A 112 -20.81 -1.71 12.28
N ILE A 113 -20.71 -3.00 11.94
CA ILE A 113 -20.92 -4.10 12.89
C ILE A 113 -19.68 -4.25 13.78
N SER A 114 -19.88 -4.15 15.09
CA SER A 114 -18.80 -4.26 16.09
C SER A 114 -18.57 -5.68 16.64
N SER A 115 -19.59 -6.54 16.58
CA SER A 115 -19.52 -7.94 16.99
C SER A 115 -20.58 -8.79 16.29
N ILE A 116 -20.36 -10.11 16.22
CA ILE A 116 -21.35 -11.08 15.73
C ILE A 116 -21.89 -11.88 16.91
N PRO A 117 -23.21 -11.91 17.14
CA PRO A 117 -23.80 -12.72 18.21
C PRO A 117 -23.48 -14.21 18.06
N PRO A 118 -23.17 -14.94 19.15
CA PRO A 118 -22.77 -16.36 19.08
C PRO A 118 -23.78 -17.27 18.39
N ALA A 119 -25.08 -16.99 18.49
CA ALA A 119 -26.14 -17.80 17.90
C ALA A 119 -26.53 -17.36 16.48
N PHE A 120 -25.92 -16.31 15.93
CA PHE A 120 -26.36 -15.68 14.68
C PHE A 120 -26.41 -16.68 13.51
N LEU A 121 -25.40 -17.55 13.41
CA LEU A 121 -25.24 -18.53 12.33
C LEU A 121 -25.77 -19.92 12.66
N ASN A 122 -26.44 -20.13 13.79
CA ASN A 122 -26.86 -21.47 14.25
C ASN A 122 -27.80 -22.19 13.28
N GLU A 123 -28.62 -21.45 12.53
CA GLU A 123 -29.51 -22.01 11.50
C GLU A 123 -28.90 -21.96 10.09
N SER A 124 -27.63 -21.55 9.92
CA SER A 124 -26.97 -21.39 8.61
C SER A 124 -26.09 -22.60 8.26
N SER A 125 -26.59 -23.83 8.45
CA SER A 125 -25.80 -25.06 8.34
C SER A 125 -25.18 -25.34 6.96
N ALA A 126 -25.63 -24.68 5.90
CA ALA A 126 -25.08 -24.80 4.54
C ALA A 126 -24.09 -23.68 4.17
N LEU A 127 -23.79 -22.77 5.11
CA LEU A 127 -23.02 -21.57 4.82
C LEU A 127 -21.59 -21.92 4.45
N ASN A 128 -21.18 -21.46 3.27
CA ASN A 128 -19.90 -21.77 2.66
C ASN A 128 -19.03 -20.53 2.50
N ARG A 129 -19.63 -19.36 2.30
CA ARG A 129 -18.95 -18.08 2.07
C ARG A 129 -19.51 -17.02 3.01
N LEU A 130 -18.64 -16.44 3.83
CA LEU A 130 -18.99 -15.39 4.75
C LEU A 130 -18.07 -14.18 4.52
N TYR A 131 -18.67 -13.05 4.16
CA TYR A 131 -17.96 -11.82 3.88
C TYR A 131 -18.33 -10.75 4.92
N LEU A 132 -17.34 -10.36 5.72
CA LEU A 132 -17.46 -9.42 6.85
C LEU A 132 -16.57 -8.18 6.66
N SER A 133 -15.95 -8.02 5.50
CA SER A 133 -14.93 -6.99 5.30
C SER A 133 -15.47 -5.57 5.44
N GLY A 134 -14.67 -4.64 5.95
CA GLY A 134 -15.07 -3.23 6.11
C GLY A 134 -16.15 -3.05 7.18
N ASN A 135 -16.01 -3.73 8.32
CA ASN A 135 -16.85 -3.56 9.50
C ASN A 135 -15.99 -3.05 10.68
N GLN A 136 -16.53 -3.09 11.91
CA GLN A 136 -15.86 -2.63 13.12
C GLN A 136 -15.54 -3.80 14.08
N LEU A 137 -15.37 -5.01 13.56
CA LEU A 137 -15.09 -6.19 14.38
C LEU A 137 -13.73 -6.06 15.07
N SER A 138 -13.74 -6.11 16.40
CA SER A 138 -12.51 -6.04 17.22
C SER A 138 -11.85 -7.41 17.44
N GLN A 139 -12.59 -8.51 17.24
CA GLN A 139 -12.13 -9.88 17.46
C GLN A 139 -12.70 -10.82 16.39
N VAL A 140 -12.02 -11.93 16.14
CA VAL A 140 -12.55 -13.00 15.30
C VAL A 140 -13.78 -13.60 16.00
N PRO A 141 -14.94 -13.71 15.33
CA PRO A 141 -16.18 -14.16 15.97
C PRO A 141 -16.24 -15.71 16.07
N ILE A 142 -15.24 -16.32 16.72
CA ILE A 142 -15.05 -17.78 16.79
C ILE A 142 -16.29 -18.53 17.30
N ASP A 143 -17.00 -17.97 18.28
CA ASP A 143 -18.20 -18.60 18.84
C ASP A 143 -19.35 -18.69 17.82
N ALA A 144 -19.55 -17.66 17.00
CA ALA A 144 -20.53 -17.70 15.91
C ALA A 144 -20.07 -18.62 14.77
N LEU A 145 -18.77 -18.62 14.45
CA LEU A 145 -18.19 -19.45 13.41
C LEU A 145 -18.26 -20.96 13.74
N ARG A 146 -18.38 -21.33 15.02
CA ARG A 146 -18.54 -22.72 15.47
C ARG A 146 -19.76 -23.42 14.86
N ALA A 147 -20.82 -22.68 14.55
CA ALA A 147 -22.02 -23.20 13.91
C ALA A 147 -21.79 -23.66 12.45
N VAL A 148 -20.81 -23.07 11.76
CA VAL A 148 -20.54 -23.28 10.33
C VAL A 148 -19.17 -23.88 10.06
N ARG A 149 -18.48 -24.37 11.11
CA ARG A 149 -17.11 -24.88 11.05
C ARG A 149 -16.89 -26.01 10.04
N GLU A 150 -17.92 -26.82 9.78
CA GLU A 150 -17.85 -27.97 8.87
C GLU A 150 -18.03 -27.57 7.39
N THR A 151 -18.65 -26.42 7.12
CA THR A 151 -19.07 -26.02 5.76
C THR A 151 -18.37 -24.78 5.22
N LEU A 152 -17.87 -23.91 6.10
CA LEU A 152 -17.27 -22.65 5.73
C LEU A 152 -15.94 -22.87 4.99
N THR A 153 -15.84 -22.34 3.78
CA THR A 153 -14.63 -22.45 2.95
C THR A 153 -14.02 -21.08 2.61
N ILE A 154 -14.81 -20.01 2.66
CA ILE A 154 -14.37 -18.64 2.41
C ILE A 154 -14.75 -17.77 3.59
N LEU A 155 -13.75 -17.13 4.20
CA LEU A 155 -13.91 -16.13 5.24
C LEU A 155 -13.12 -14.87 4.87
N ASP A 156 -13.82 -13.74 4.84
CA ASP A 156 -13.23 -12.43 4.58
C ASP A 156 -13.46 -11.50 5.76
N LEU A 157 -12.38 -11.22 6.49
CA LEU A 157 -12.35 -10.33 7.65
C LEU A 157 -11.62 -9.02 7.34
N SER A 158 -11.32 -8.75 6.06
CA SER A 158 -10.51 -7.61 5.67
C SER A 158 -11.06 -6.28 6.17
N ASP A 159 -10.19 -5.30 6.37
CA ASP A 159 -10.56 -3.94 6.75
C ASP A 159 -11.45 -3.87 8.02
N ASN A 160 -11.19 -4.77 8.97
CA ASN A 160 -11.72 -4.72 10.32
C ASN A 160 -10.58 -4.43 11.31
N PRO A 161 -10.84 -3.75 12.43
CA PRO A 161 -9.87 -3.57 13.51
C PRO A 161 -9.70 -4.85 14.35
N VAL A 162 -9.69 -6.02 13.70
CA VAL A 162 -9.66 -7.32 14.36
C VAL A 162 -8.28 -7.62 14.92
N GLU A 163 -8.22 -7.97 16.21
CA GLU A 163 -7.07 -8.60 16.82
C GLU A 163 -7.18 -10.12 16.65
N VAL A 164 -6.33 -10.69 15.79
CA VAL A 164 -6.28 -12.14 15.56
C VAL A 164 -5.37 -12.79 16.60
N LYS A 165 -5.91 -13.77 17.32
CA LYS A 165 -5.24 -14.51 18.40
C LYS A 165 -4.91 -15.94 17.94
N PRO A 166 -3.98 -16.61 18.64
CA PRO A 166 -3.78 -18.05 18.48
C PRO A 166 -5.11 -18.80 18.58
N GLU A 167 -5.28 -19.82 17.74
CA GLU A 167 -6.47 -20.71 17.72
C GLU A 167 -7.79 -20.09 17.22
N ASP A 168 -7.85 -18.80 16.88
CA ASP A 168 -9.07 -18.13 16.37
C ASP A 168 -9.69 -18.83 15.15
N PHE A 169 -8.87 -19.53 14.36
CA PHE A 169 -9.27 -20.28 13.17
C PHE A 169 -9.14 -21.81 13.31
N SER A 170 -8.72 -22.31 14.47
CA SER A 170 -8.38 -23.73 14.70
C SER A 170 -9.53 -24.70 14.39
N ILE A 171 -10.77 -24.24 14.51
CA ILE A 171 -11.98 -25.02 14.26
C ILE A 171 -12.37 -25.10 12.77
N LEU A 172 -11.81 -24.24 11.91
CA LEU A 172 -12.23 -24.06 10.52
C LEU A 172 -11.42 -24.94 9.56
N LEU A 173 -11.47 -26.26 9.76
CA LEU A 173 -10.62 -27.24 9.07
C LEU A 173 -10.83 -27.28 7.55
N ASN A 174 -12.01 -26.88 7.07
CA ASN A 174 -12.37 -26.86 5.64
C ASN A 174 -12.13 -25.49 4.97
N LEU A 175 -11.55 -24.52 5.69
CA LEU A 175 -11.32 -23.18 5.17
C LEU A 175 -10.26 -23.22 4.06
N LYS A 176 -10.62 -22.72 2.88
CA LYS A 176 -9.77 -22.69 1.67
C LYS A 176 -9.25 -21.30 1.36
N PHE A 177 -10.00 -20.28 1.76
CA PHE A 177 -9.75 -18.89 1.40
C PHE A 177 -9.95 -18.02 2.64
N LEU A 178 -8.87 -17.41 3.11
CA LEU A 178 -8.87 -16.52 4.27
C LEU A 178 -8.28 -15.17 3.87
N LYS A 179 -9.03 -14.10 4.12
CA LYS A 179 -8.58 -12.72 3.93
C LYS A 179 -8.49 -11.98 5.25
N LEU A 180 -7.29 -11.45 5.51
CA LEU A 180 -6.93 -10.61 6.66
C LEU A 180 -6.30 -9.29 6.19
N ALA A 181 -6.53 -8.87 4.94
CA ALA A 181 -6.01 -7.58 4.45
C ALA A 181 -6.55 -6.42 5.29
N GLY A 182 -5.73 -5.40 5.57
CA GLY A 182 -6.16 -4.21 6.29
C GLY A 182 -6.32 -4.36 7.81
N VAL A 183 -6.06 -5.54 8.40
CA VAL A 183 -6.10 -5.69 9.87
C VAL A 183 -4.90 -4.99 10.52
N SER A 184 -5.09 -4.50 11.75
CA SER A 184 -4.14 -3.58 12.41
C SER A 184 -2.95 -4.25 13.12
N GLN A 185 -2.61 -5.50 12.77
CA GLN A 185 -1.55 -6.25 13.44
C GLN A 185 -0.15 -5.94 12.90
N THR A 186 0.85 -5.98 13.79
CA THR A 186 2.28 -5.81 13.45
C THR A 186 3.00 -7.13 13.16
N PHE A 187 2.48 -8.23 13.71
CA PHE A 187 2.93 -9.61 13.51
C PHE A 187 1.77 -10.58 13.79
N LEU A 188 1.84 -11.79 13.23
CA LEU A 188 0.97 -12.90 13.61
C LEU A 188 1.66 -13.72 14.71
N GLN A 189 0.91 -14.09 15.75
CA GLN A 189 1.43 -14.92 16.84
C GLN A 189 1.52 -16.39 16.42
N GLU A 190 2.42 -17.14 17.06
CA GLU A 190 2.52 -18.59 16.85
C GLU A 190 1.17 -19.26 17.12
N GLY A 191 0.78 -20.15 16.21
CA GLY A 191 -0.48 -20.87 16.29
C GLY A 191 -1.71 -20.12 15.78
N THR A 192 -1.57 -18.88 15.30
CA THR A 192 -2.68 -18.11 14.70
C THR A 192 -3.33 -18.84 13.52
N LEU A 193 -2.54 -19.50 12.67
CA LEU A 193 -3.02 -20.21 11.48
C LEU A 193 -3.10 -21.73 11.66
N ASN A 194 -3.04 -22.23 12.90
CA ASN A 194 -3.16 -23.66 13.18
C ASN A 194 -4.53 -24.20 12.75
N GLY A 195 -4.56 -25.45 12.28
CA GLY A 195 -5.78 -26.13 11.82
C GLY A 195 -6.21 -25.79 10.39
N LEU A 196 -5.62 -24.77 9.75
CA LEU A 196 -5.95 -24.34 8.39
C LEU A 196 -5.27 -25.20 7.30
N GLU A 197 -5.37 -26.53 7.43
CA GLU A 197 -4.67 -27.48 6.56
C GLU A 197 -5.21 -27.53 5.12
N ALA A 198 -6.46 -27.11 4.91
CA ALA A 198 -7.11 -27.02 3.60
C ALA A 198 -6.89 -25.67 2.89
N LEU A 199 -6.14 -24.74 3.50
CA LEU A 199 -6.04 -23.37 3.02
C LEU A 199 -5.22 -23.27 1.74
N THR A 200 -5.86 -22.77 0.68
CA THR A 200 -5.27 -22.61 -0.67
C THR A 200 -4.96 -21.16 -1.02
N TYR A 201 -5.63 -20.21 -0.38
CA TYR A 201 -5.42 -18.77 -0.56
C TYR A 201 -5.37 -18.10 0.81
N LEU A 202 -4.34 -17.28 1.01
CA LEU A 202 -4.15 -16.48 2.21
C LEU A 202 -3.74 -15.07 1.84
N ASP A 203 -4.46 -14.10 2.40
CA ASP A 203 -4.13 -12.68 2.29
C ASP A 203 -3.80 -12.09 3.66
N ILE A 204 -2.53 -11.72 3.84
CA ILE A 204 -1.93 -11.11 5.04
C ILE A 204 -1.50 -9.66 4.76
N SER A 205 -2.18 -8.98 3.84
CA SER A 205 -1.88 -7.59 3.42
C SER A 205 -2.18 -6.57 4.53
N MET A 206 -1.34 -6.54 5.56
CA MET A 206 -1.51 -5.74 6.77
C MET A 206 -0.56 -4.53 6.76
N PRO A 207 -1.06 -3.29 6.92
CA PRO A 207 -0.25 -2.07 6.85
C PRO A 207 0.95 -2.07 7.79
N ASN A 208 0.80 -2.69 8.96
CA ASN A 208 1.80 -2.67 10.03
C ASN A 208 2.67 -3.94 10.08
N LEU A 209 2.45 -4.93 9.21
CA LEU A 209 3.21 -6.18 9.21
C LEU A 209 4.65 -5.92 8.77
N ARG A 210 5.61 -6.26 9.64
CA ARG A 210 7.04 -5.92 9.46
C ARG A 210 7.89 -7.07 8.93
N ALA A 211 7.38 -8.30 8.99
CA ALA A 211 8.07 -9.50 8.53
C ALA A 211 7.06 -10.54 8.08
N ILE A 212 7.49 -11.44 7.19
CA ILE A 212 6.70 -12.62 6.82
C ILE A 212 6.54 -13.54 8.05
N PRO A 213 5.32 -13.98 8.39
CA PRO A 213 5.04 -14.85 9.53
C PRO A 213 5.48 -16.30 9.24
N LYS A 214 6.79 -16.55 9.26
CA LYS A 214 7.40 -17.80 8.78
C LYS A 214 6.95 -19.03 9.57
N THR A 215 6.72 -18.89 10.86
CA THR A 215 6.32 -19.98 11.76
C THR A 215 4.89 -20.40 11.46
N GLU A 216 4.02 -19.44 11.22
CA GLU A 216 2.60 -19.65 10.95
C GLU A 216 2.38 -20.22 9.55
N LEU A 217 3.15 -19.74 8.56
CA LEU A 217 3.04 -20.22 7.17
C LEU A 217 3.56 -21.66 7.00
N ALA A 218 4.49 -22.12 7.85
CA ALA A 218 5.10 -23.45 7.71
C ALA A 218 4.09 -24.61 7.79
N GLY A 219 2.95 -24.40 8.47
CA GLY A 219 1.86 -25.38 8.59
C GLY A 219 0.96 -25.49 7.35
N LEU A 220 1.00 -24.52 6.43
CA LEU A 220 0.06 -24.40 5.32
C LEU A 220 0.49 -25.23 4.10
N ARG A 221 0.24 -26.54 4.16
CA ARG A 221 0.80 -27.52 3.22
C ARG A 221 0.24 -27.44 1.81
N VAL A 222 -0.97 -26.92 1.62
CA VAL A 222 -1.67 -26.86 0.32
C VAL A 222 -1.84 -25.43 -0.20
N LEU A 223 -1.18 -24.46 0.41
CA LEU A 223 -1.28 -23.05 0.03
C LEU A 223 -0.81 -22.85 -1.41
N GLN A 224 -1.66 -22.25 -2.24
CA GLN A 224 -1.38 -21.99 -3.66
C GLN A 224 -1.08 -20.53 -3.93
N GLU A 225 -1.74 -19.61 -3.22
CA GLU A 225 -1.57 -18.17 -3.39
C GLU A 225 -1.38 -17.49 -2.04
N LEU A 226 -0.29 -16.73 -1.93
CA LEU A 226 0.03 -15.89 -0.79
C LEU A 226 0.04 -14.42 -1.23
N VAL A 227 -0.78 -13.61 -0.58
CA VAL A 227 -0.90 -12.17 -0.82
C VAL A 227 -0.42 -11.43 0.42
N ALA A 228 0.55 -10.55 0.26
CA ALA A 228 1.15 -9.72 1.31
C ALA A 228 1.42 -8.31 0.75
N GLU A 229 0.37 -7.72 0.15
CA GLU A 229 0.40 -6.38 -0.43
C GLU A 229 0.34 -5.32 0.67
N ARG A 230 0.78 -4.09 0.37
CA ARG A 230 0.66 -2.93 1.27
C ARG A 230 1.24 -3.18 2.67
N THR A 231 2.31 -3.97 2.78
CA THR A 231 2.97 -4.28 4.06
C THR A 231 4.10 -3.30 4.39
N SER A 232 4.54 -3.33 5.66
CA SER A 232 5.69 -2.57 6.17
C SER A 232 6.96 -3.44 6.25
N ILE A 233 7.07 -4.48 5.44
CA ILE A 233 8.25 -5.33 5.33
C ILE A 233 9.39 -4.52 4.69
N ALA A 234 10.53 -4.41 5.38
CA ALA A 234 11.63 -3.55 4.94
C ALA A 234 12.57 -4.22 3.92
N ALA A 235 12.80 -5.52 4.06
CA ALA A 235 13.64 -6.30 3.17
C ALA A 235 13.24 -7.78 3.23
N LEU A 236 13.60 -8.52 2.19
CA LEU A 236 13.54 -9.97 2.16
C LEU A 236 14.94 -10.54 2.01
N SER A 237 15.23 -11.62 2.71
CA SER A 237 16.50 -12.35 2.71
C SER A 237 16.26 -13.84 2.86
N GLU A 238 17.32 -14.65 2.77
CA GLU A 238 17.28 -16.07 3.10
C GLU A 238 16.48 -16.34 4.39
N GLY A 239 15.56 -17.31 4.31
CA GLY A 239 14.71 -17.70 5.45
C GLY A 239 13.53 -16.77 5.74
N SER A 240 13.28 -15.74 4.91
CA SER A 240 12.06 -14.91 5.03
C SER A 240 10.79 -15.74 4.85
N PHE A 241 10.82 -16.69 3.92
CA PHE A 241 9.74 -17.66 3.71
C PHE A 241 10.17 -19.04 4.23
N PRO A 242 9.27 -19.79 4.90
CA PRO A 242 9.49 -21.20 5.12
C PRO A 242 9.42 -21.95 3.78
N ARG A 243 9.75 -23.23 3.78
CA ARG A 243 9.62 -24.06 2.58
C ARG A 243 8.13 -24.28 2.28
N LEU A 244 7.62 -23.60 1.25
CA LEU A 244 6.23 -23.66 0.79
C LEU A 244 6.18 -24.23 -0.63
N PRO A 245 6.27 -25.56 -0.79
CA PRO A 245 6.41 -26.19 -2.11
C PRO A 245 5.13 -26.16 -2.94
N THR A 246 4.00 -25.75 -2.37
CA THR A 246 2.70 -25.71 -3.06
C THR A 246 2.33 -24.34 -3.59
N VAL A 247 3.00 -23.28 -3.10
CA VAL A 247 2.72 -21.90 -3.51
C VAL A 247 3.11 -21.71 -4.97
N ARG A 248 2.15 -21.26 -5.77
CA ARG A 248 2.29 -20.94 -7.20
C ARG A 248 2.28 -19.43 -7.46
N ARG A 249 1.64 -18.65 -6.60
CA ARG A 249 1.54 -17.19 -6.76
C ARG A 249 1.91 -16.45 -5.49
N LEU A 250 2.85 -15.52 -5.61
CA LEU A 250 3.21 -14.56 -4.57
C LEU A 250 2.89 -13.15 -5.05
N LYS A 251 2.10 -12.42 -4.25
CA LYS A 251 1.80 -11.00 -4.49
C LYS A 251 2.30 -10.15 -3.33
N MET A 252 3.20 -9.22 -3.60
CA MET A 252 3.81 -8.30 -2.63
C MET A 252 3.82 -6.86 -3.16
N ASP A 253 2.76 -6.50 -3.88
CA ASP A 253 2.59 -5.19 -4.50
C ASP A 253 2.33 -4.08 -3.46
N ASN A 254 2.57 -2.84 -3.87
CA ASN A 254 2.29 -1.62 -3.11
C ASN A 254 3.01 -1.60 -1.75
N SER A 255 4.18 -2.23 -1.64
CA SER A 255 4.92 -2.28 -0.39
C SER A 255 5.46 -0.89 -0.03
N VAL A 256 5.16 -0.42 1.18
CA VAL A 256 5.46 0.97 1.60
C VAL A 256 6.82 1.14 2.29
N LYS A 257 7.49 0.02 2.61
CA LYS A 257 8.80 0.01 3.29
C LYS A 257 9.84 -0.89 2.63
N LEU A 258 9.46 -1.70 1.64
CA LEU A 258 10.36 -2.68 1.02
C LEU A 258 11.45 -1.96 0.24
N ARG A 259 12.71 -2.16 0.64
CA ARG A 259 13.90 -1.50 0.05
C ARG A 259 14.79 -2.45 -0.72
N ALA A 260 14.85 -3.71 -0.30
CA ALA A 260 15.83 -4.67 -0.78
C ALA A 260 15.27 -6.10 -0.88
N LEU A 261 15.64 -6.78 -1.97
CA LEU A 261 15.63 -8.23 -2.08
C LEU A 261 17.07 -8.73 -2.00
N ASN A 262 17.45 -9.28 -0.85
CA ASN A 262 18.80 -9.78 -0.60
C ASN A 262 18.96 -11.21 -1.13
N ASP A 263 20.17 -11.76 -1.01
CA ASP A 263 20.48 -13.12 -1.45
C ASP A 263 19.48 -14.16 -0.89
N ASN A 264 19.06 -15.09 -1.75
CA ASN A 264 18.09 -16.14 -1.47
C ASN A 264 16.76 -15.65 -0.85
N ALA A 265 16.34 -14.41 -1.11
CA ALA A 265 15.14 -13.79 -0.54
C ALA A 265 13.87 -14.65 -0.66
N LEU A 266 13.73 -15.39 -1.76
CA LEU A 266 12.54 -16.16 -2.09
C LEU A 266 12.77 -17.69 -2.11
N SER A 267 13.90 -18.18 -1.62
CA SER A 267 14.34 -19.59 -1.76
C SER A 267 13.37 -20.62 -1.17
N GLY A 268 12.53 -20.23 -0.21
CA GLY A 268 11.47 -21.07 0.35
C GLY A 268 10.34 -21.41 -0.63
N LEU A 269 10.20 -20.67 -1.73
CA LEU A 269 9.08 -20.72 -2.69
C LEU A 269 9.47 -21.44 -3.98
N VAL A 270 10.06 -22.63 -3.87
CA VAL A 270 10.70 -23.38 -4.98
C VAL A 270 9.81 -23.53 -6.23
N ASN A 271 8.51 -23.62 -6.04
CA ASN A 271 7.51 -23.97 -7.05
C ASN A 271 6.64 -22.77 -7.47
N VAL A 272 6.99 -21.55 -7.05
CA VAL A 272 6.28 -20.34 -7.43
C VAL A 272 6.40 -20.09 -8.93
N GLU A 273 5.30 -19.75 -9.57
CA GLU A 273 5.17 -19.50 -11.01
C GLU A 273 5.06 -17.99 -11.29
N THR A 274 4.36 -17.25 -10.44
CA THR A 274 4.16 -15.81 -10.57
C THR A 274 4.60 -15.07 -9.30
N VAL A 275 5.48 -14.07 -9.46
CA VAL A 275 5.96 -13.21 -8.38
C VAL A 275 5.78 -11.75 -8.78
N THR A 276 5.14 -10.96 -7.91
CA THR A 276 4.85 -9.55 -8.18
C THR A 276 5.24 -8.65 -6.99
N PHE A 277 5.90 -7.53 -7.29
CA PHE A 277 6.32 -6.49 -6.32
C PHE A 277 5.92 -5.07 -6.78
N ARG A 278 4.91 -4.95 -7.65
CA ARG A 278 4.56 -3.71 -8.36
C ARG A 278 4.33 -2.55 -7.42
N ASN A 279 4.57 -1.33 -7.89
CA ASN A 279 4.29 -0.09 -7.16
C ASN A 279 4.99 -0.04 -5.78
N SER A 280 6.16 -0.66 -5.66
CA SER A 280 6.98 -0.64 -4.43
C SER A 280 8.14 0.32 -4.61
N ALA A 281 7.84 1.63 -4.63
CA ALA A 281 8.79 2.69 -5.03
C ALA A 281 10.09 2.78 -4.20
N LEU A 282 10.12 2.19 -2.99
CA LEU A 282 11.34 2.14 -2.18
C LEU A 282 12.27 0.97 -2.55
N LEU A 283 11.78 -0.03 -3.29
CA LEU A 283 12.55 -1.19 -3.70
C LEU A 283 13.57 -0.74 -4.75
N SER A 284 14.80 -0.57 -4.31
CA SER A 284 15.89 0.05 -5.08
C SER A 284 17.10 -0.86 -5.20
N PHE A 285 17.11 -1.99 -4.49
CA PHE A 285 18.19 -2.96 -4.49
C PHE A 285 17.66 -4.39 -4.66
N ILE A 286 18.24 -5.11 -5.63
CA ILE A 286 18.04 -6.54 -5.82
C ILE A 286 19.42 -7.17 -5.95
N ASP A 287 19.69 -8.13 -5.08
CA ASP A 287 20.93 -8.91 -5.09
C ASP A 287 21.01 -9.85 -6.30
N GLU A 288 22.21 -10.19 -6.76
CA GLU A 288 22.40 -11.12 -7.89
C GLU A 288 21.81 -12.52 -7.62
N GLY A 289 21.77 -12.93 -6.35
CA GLY A 289 21.20 -14.21 -5.89
C GLY A 289 19.78 -14.11 -5.33
N ALA A 290 19.11 -12.95 -5.43
CA ALA A 290 17.80 -12.75 -4.82
C ALA A 290 16.71 -13.76 -5.25
N PHE A 291 16.78 -14.23 -6.50
CA PHE A 291 15.85 -15.19 -7.08
C PHE A 291 16.37 -16.64 -7.07
N SER A 292 17.46 -16.90 -6.36
CA SER A 292 18.00 -18.26 -6.18
C SER A 292 16.99 -19.17 -5.47
N GLY A 293 16.96 -20.43 -5.91
CA GLY A 293 16.03 -21.45 -5.39
C GLY A 293 14.65 -21.46 -6.06
N LEU A 294 14.32 -20.47 -6.90
CA LEU A 294 13.08 -20.46 -7.67
C LEU A 294 13.21 -21.35 -8.92
N ALA A 295 12.62 -22.54 -8.87
CA ALA A 295 12.78 -23.55 -9.92
C ALA A 295 11.64 -23.57 -10.96
N ALA A 296 10.58 -22.80 -10.76
CA ALA A 296 9.37 -22.84 -11.61
C ALA A 296 8.85 -21.45 -12.02
N VAL A 297 9.57 -20.36 -11.72
CA VAL A 297 9.06 -19.02 -11.98
C VAL A 297 8.95 -18.76 -13.48
N ARG A 298 7.78 -18.29 -13.90
CA ARG A 298 7.44 -17.96 -15.29
C ARG A 298 7.20 -16.48 -15.47
N GLU A 299 6.61 -15.83 -14.46
CA GLU A 299 6.28 -14.42 -14.51
C GLU A 299 6.89 -13.69 -13.31
N LEU A 300 7.68 -12.66 -13.60
CA LEU A 300 8.25 -11.75 -12.62
C LEU A 300 7.85 -10.31 -12.95
N ASP A 301 7.16 -9.65 -12.03
CA ASP A 301 6.70 -8.27 -12.19
C ASP A 301 7.35 -7.34 -11.16
N LEU A 302 8.21 -6.46 -11.66
CA LEU A 302 8.97 -5.46 -10.90
C LEU A 302 8.63 -4.03 -11.37
N ARG A 303 7.45 -3.81 -11.99
CA ARG A 303 7.05 -2.49 -12.49
C ARG A 303 6.86 -1.46 -11.39
N SER A 304 7.15 -0.21 -11.72
CA SER A 304 6.92 0.93 -10.81
C SER A 304 7.61 0.75 -9.45
N CYS A 305 8.82 0.20 -9.46
CA CYS A 305 9.71 0.13 -8.29
C CYS A 305 10.72 1.29 -8.32
N GLY A 306 11.63 1.34 -7.34
CA GLY A 306 12.68 2.34 -7.25
C GLY A 306 14.01 1.90 -7.86
N LEU A 307 14.00 1.00 -8.85
CA LEU A 307 15.21 0.38 -9.37
C LEU A 307 15.98 1.35 -10.27
N MET A 308 17.06 1.93 -9.74
CA MET A 308 17.96 2.79 -10.52
C MET A 308 19.00 1.99 -11.30
N ALA A 309 19.41 0.83 -10.80
CA ALA A 309 20.33 -0.07 -11.50
C ALA A 309 20.07 -1.51 -11.07
N LEU A 310 20.48 -2.46 -11.92
CA LEU A 310 20.43 -3.89 -11.66
C LEU A 310 21.85 -4.46 -11.65
N GLN A 311 22.09 -5.42 -10.77
CA GLN A 311 23.37 -6.11 -10.71
C GLN A 311 23.51 -7.11 -11.87
N ASP A 312 24.74 -7.32 -12.33
CA ASP A 312 24.99 -8.35 -13.32
C ASP A 312 24.46 -9.70 -12.80
N ARG A 313 23.89 -10.50 -13.69
CA ARG A 313 23.34 -11.83 -13.37
C ARG A 313 22.13 -11.87 -12.44
N THR A 314 21.50 -10.75 -12.07
CA THR A 314 20.26 -10.76 -11.25
C THR A 314 19.20 -11.75 -11.75
N PHE A 315 19.03 -11.92 -13.08
CA PHE A 315 18.04 -12.85 -13.65
C PHE A 315 18.61 -14.23 -14.00
N LEU A 316 19.90 -14.46 -13.81
CA LEU A 316 20.55 -15.73 -14.13
C LEU A 316 19.91 -16.93 -13.39
N PRO A 317 19.53 -16.85 -12.10
CA PRO A 317 18.91 -17.98 -11.40
C PRO A 317 17.60 -18.46 -12.04
N VAL A 318 16.88 -17.58 -12.73
CA VAL A 318 15.55 -17.83 -13.29
C VAL A 318 15.52 -17.85 -14.82
N ALA A 319 16.67 -17.66 -15.47
CA ALA A 319 16.78 -17.49 -16.93
C ALA A 319 16.25 -18.69 -17.76
N ARG A 320 16.15 -19.88 -17.16
CA ARG A 320 15.66 -21.09 -17.87
C ARG A 320 14.15 -21.29 -17.82
N THR A 321 13.47 -20.63 -16.88
CA THR A 321 12.04 -20.86 -16.60
C THR A 321 11.21 -19.62 -16.86
N LEU A 322 11.82 -18.43 -16.76
CA LEU A 322 11.14 -17.17 -16.94
C LEU A 322 10.62 -17.05 -18.38
N GLU A 323 9.36 -16.67 -18.51
CA GLU A 323 8.64 -16.47 -19.77
C GLU A 323 8.28 -14.99 -19.96
N VAL A 324 7.86 -14.33 -18.88
CA VAL A 324 7.40 -12.95 -18.85
C VAL A 324 8.14 -12.17 -17.77
N LEU A 325 8.68 -11.01 -18.13
CA LEU A 325 9.36 -10.11 -17.20
C LEU A 325 8.88 -8.68 -17.43
N TYR A 326 8.42 -8.05 -16.35
CA TYR A 326 8.02 -6.64 -16.39
C TYR A 326 8.98 -5.80 -15.55
N LEU A 327 9.60 -4.80 -16.19
CA LEU A 327 10.57 -3.89 -15.58
C LEU A 327 10.23 -2.42 -15.83
N GLY A 328 9.14 -2.13 -16.52
CA GLY A 328 8.74 -0.80 -16.89
C GLY A 328 8.56 0.16 -15.70
N ARG A 329 8.67 1.46 -16.00
CA ARG A 329 8.43 2.54 -15.03
C ARG A 329 9.35 2.49 -13.80
N ASN A 330 10.59 2.06 -13.99
CA ASN A 330 11.64 2.16 -13.00
C ASN A 330 12.60 3.30 -13.37
N PRO A 331 13.18 4.01 -12.39
CA PRO A 331 14.03 5.18 -12.61
C PRO A 331 15.45 4.79 -13.03
N PHE A 332 15.61 4.03 -14.12
CA PHE A 332 16.90 3.45 -14.50
C PHE A 332 17.93 4.53 -14.84
N SER A 333 19.12 4.37 -14.27
CA SER A 333 20.33 5.13 -14.55
C SER A 333 21.18 4.36 -15.55
N CYS A 334 21.16 4.78 -16.81
CA CYS A 334 21.87 4.18 -17.92
C CYS A 334 23.33 4.61 -17.96
N ASP A 335 24.01 4.36 -16.85
CA ASP A 335 25.45 4.56 -16.65
C ASP A 335 26.24 3.27 -16.96
N CYS A 336 27.56 3.29 -16.71
CA CYS A 336 28.42 2.14 -17.00
C CYS A 336 28.05 0.85 -16.24
N ARG A 337 27.39 0.94 -15.08
CA ARG A 337 26.93 -0.24 -14.32
C ARG A 337 25.78 -0.95 -15.03
N MET A 338 24.97 -0.22 -15.79
CA MET A 338 23.84 -0.75 -16.57
C MET A 338 24.24 -1.20 -17.98
N LYS A 339 25.53 -1.11 -18.34
CA LYS A 339 26.04 -1.53 -19.66
C LYS A 339 25.78 -3.00 -19.97
N TRP A 340 25.90 -3.88 -18.95
CA TRP A 340 25.58 -5.29 -19.11
C TRP A 340 24.07 -5.47 -19.38
N PHE A 341 23.23 -4.71 -18.68
CA PHE A 341 21.77 -4.79 -18.81
C PHE A 341 21.31 -4.35 -20.19
N GLY A 342 21.89 -3.27 -20.74
CA GLY A 342 21.62 -2.87 -22.13
C GLY A 342 21.95 -3.98 -23.15
N ARG A 343 23.12 -4.63 -23.00
CA ARG A 343 23.49 -5.78 -23.86
C ARG A 343 22.57 -6.98 -23.67
N TRP A 344 22.23 -7.28 -22.42
CA TRP A 344 21.35 -8.38 -22.06
C TRP A 344 19.95 -8.14 -22.65
N LEU A 345 19.41 -6.93 -22.53
CA LEU A 345 18.07 -6.57 -23.01
C LEU A 345 17.93 -6.75 -24.52
N GLN A 346 18.96 -6.39 -25.29
CA GLN A 346 19.02 -6.61 -26.74
C GLN A 346 18.90 -8.08 -27.15
N GLN A 347 19.30 -9.02 -26.28
CA GLN A 347 19.15 -10.47 -26.50
C GLN A 347 17.85 -11.00 -25.86
N ALA A 348 17.46 -10.41 -24.73
CA ALA A 348 16.33 -10.82 -23.91
C ALA A 348 15.00 -10.67 -24.67
N VAL A 349 14.82 -9.63 -25.50
CA VAL A 349 13.59 -9.42 -26.29
C VAL A 349 13.26 -10.52 -27.28
N ALA A 350 14.24 -11.35 -27.67
CA ALA A 350 14.00 -12.53 -28.50
C ALA A 350 13.62 -13.77 -27.69
N THR A 351 13.84 -13.74 -26.37
CA THR A 351 13.67 -14.89 -25.46
C THR A 351 12.44 -14.75 -24.56
N TYR A 352 12.17 -13.55 -24.04
CA TYR A 352 11.15 -13.28 -23.03
C TYR A 352 10.10 -12.29 -23.55
N ALA A 353 8.86 -12.41 -23.06
CA ALA A 353 7.87 -11.35 -23.21
C ALA A 353 8.22 -10.21 -22.24
N LEU A 354 8.55 -9.03 -22.79
CA LEU A 354 9.02 -7.86 -22.06
C LEU A 354 8.14 -6.64 -22.34
N ASP A 355 7.98 -5.78 -21.35
CA ASP A 355 7.42 -4.43 -21.49
C ASP A 355 8.48 -3.41 -21.95
N SER A 356 9.25 -3.75 -22.99
CA SER A 356 10.45 -3.01 -23.39
C SER A 356 10.21 -1.52 -23.60
N GLU A 357 9.04 -1.13 -24.12
CA GLU A 357 8.68 0.29 -24.34
C GLU A 357 8.59 1.11 -23.05
N GLU A 358 8.31 0.50 -21.90
CA GLU A 358 8.25 1.18 -20.60
C GLU A 358 9.59 1.15 -19.84
N ILE A 359 10.62 0.47 -20.37
CA ILE A 359 11.97 0.39 -19.79
C ILE A 359 12.79 1.56 -20.31
N VAL A 360 12.73 2.69 -19.62
CA VAL A 360 13.28 3.99 -20.03
C VAL A 360 14.42 4.43 -19.11
N CYS A 361 15.40 5.15 -19.65
CA CYS A 361 16.46 5.78 -18.86
C CYS A 361 16.02 7.13 -18.30
N GLU A 362 15.91 7.26 -16.98
CA GLU A 362 15.67 8.56 -16.33
C GLU A 362 16.97 9.32 -16.02
N ARG A 363 18.10 8.62 -16.02
CA ARG A 363 19.43 9.24 -15.90
C ARG A 363 20.37 8.63 -16.92
N ALA A 364 21.18 9.45 -17.59
CA ALA A 364 22.13 8.99 -18.60
C ALA A 364 23.29 9.97 -18.77
N SER A 365 24.46 9.47 -19.17
CA SER A 365 25.63 10.34 -19.44
C SER A 365 25.51 11.13 -20.73
N TYR A 366 24.68 10.63 -21.67
CA TYR A 366 24.46 11.26 -22.97
C TYR A 366 23.05 11.85 -23.01
N PRO A 367 22.88 13.13 -23.39
CA PRO A 367 21.58 13.80 -23.37
C PRO A 367 20.49 13.10 -24.19
N GLU A 368 20.84 12.52 -25.34
CA GLU A 368 19.87 11.81 -26.21
C GLU A 368 19.37 10.49 -25.62
N ALA A 369 20.12 9.91 -24.67
CA ALA A 369 19.69 8.71 -23.96
C ALA A 369 18.68 9.00 -22.84
N LEU A 370 18.51 10.27 -22.44
CA LEU A 370 17.54 10.66 -21.43
C LEU A 370 16.11 10.49 -21.95
N ASN A 371 15.25 9.83 -21.17
CA ASN A 371 13.88 9.46 -21.51
C ASN A 371 13.76 8.56 -22.76
N SER A 372 14.88 7.97 -23.21
CA SER A 372 14.89 6.98 -24.29
C SER A 372 14.77 5.57 -23.73
N THR A 373 14.15 4.68 -24.51
CA THR A 373 14.06 3.25 -24.19
C THR A 373 15.45 2.64 -24.09
N VAL A 374 15.74 1.89 -23.03
CA VAL A 374 17.04 1.23 -22.78
C VAL A 374 17.49 0.38 -23.96
N LEU A 375 16.54 -0.31 -24.60
CA LEU A 375 16.78 -1.18 -25.75
C LEU A 375 17.44 -0.47 -26.93
N ASN A 376 17.11 0.81 -27.15
CA ASN A 376 17.50 1.58 -28.32
C ASN A 376 18.81 2.36 -28.12
N ILE A 377 19.40 2.31 -26.92
CA ILE A 377 20.61 3.08 -26.61
C ILE A 377 21.85 2.32 -27.06
N PRO A 378 22.77 2.97 -27.81
CA PRO A 378 24.05 2.36 -28.17
C PRO A 378 24.83 1.92 -26.93
N ILE A 379 25.40 0.72 -26.96
CA ILE A 379 26.14 0.15 -25.80
C ILE A 379 27.36 1.01 -25.40
N SER A 380 27.91 1.80 -26.32
CA SER A 380 28.97 2.78 -26.05
C SER A 380 28.51 3.92 -25.14
N ASN A 381 27.22 4.22 -25.11
CA ASN A 381 26.65 5.36 -24.40
C ASN A 381 26.33 5.06 -22.93
N PHE A 382 26.47 3.80 -22.50
CA PHE A 382 26.48 3.42 -21.09
C PHE A 382 27.87 3.68 -20.50
N SER A 383 28.11 4.93 -20.12
CA SER A 383 29.36 5.40 -19.49
C SER A 383 29.09 5.89 -18.07
N CYS A 384 30.14 5.99 -17.26
CA CYS A 384 30.06 6.66 -15.97
C CYS A 384 30.80 7.99 -16.05
N VAL A 385 30.37 8.95 -15.23
CA VAL A 385 30.91 10.31 -15.16
C VAL A 385 31.40 10.54 -13.75
N VAL A 386 32.67 10.96 -13.63
CA VAL A 386 33.26 11.33 -12.35
C VAL A 386 32.48 12.49 -11.71
N PRO A 387 32.27 12.46 -10.39
CA PRO A 387 31.43 13.45 -9.76
C PRO A 387 32.15 14.79 -9.71
N THR A 388 31.44 15.88 -10.00
CA THR A 388 31.94 17.26 -10.06
C THR A 388 31.01 18.17 -9.26
N VAL A 389 31.55 18.87 -8.26
CA VAL A 389 30.80 19.94 -7.56
C VAL A 389 30.60 21.10 -8.53
N VAL A 390 29.36 21.35 -8.92
CA VAL A 390 28.98 22.35 -9.95
C VAL A 390 28.45 23.64 -9.35
N ASP A 391 27.87 23.57 -8.15
CA ASP A 391 27.29 24.71 -7.46
C ASP A 391 27.59 24.62 -5.96
N LEU A 392 27.99 25.72 -5.36
CA LEU A 392 28.34 25.82 -3.94
C LEU A 392 27.95 27.21 -3.44
N THR A 393 27.32 27.28 -2.27
CA THR A 393 27.07 28.56 -1.60
C THR A 393 28.37 29.38 -1.55
N PRO A 394 28.35 30.65 -1.98
CA PRO A 394 29.54 31.48 -1.99
C PRO A 394 30.00 31.79 -0.56
N THR A 395 31.28 32.13 -0.43
CA THR A 395 31.86 32.70 0.80
C THR A 395 30.97 33.81 1.32
N THR A 396 30.61 33.74 2.61
CA THR A 396 29.62 34.63 3.21
C THR A 396 30.05 35.09 4.59
N THR A 397 29.55 36.25 4.99
CA THR A 397 29.79 36.85 6.29
C THR A 397 28.45 37.01 7.01
N VAL A 398 28.39 36.58 8.26
CA VAL A 398 27.14 36.51 9.03
C VAL A 398 27.37 37.00 10.46
N VAL A 399 26.32 37.46 11.15
CA VAL A 399 26.43 37.93 12.52
C VAL A 399 26.12 36.80 13.49
N THR A 400 26.73 36.84 14.67
CA THR A 400 26.46 35.89 15.77
C THR A 400 24.96 35.87 16.11
N GLY A 401 24.37 34.68 16.21
CA GLY A 401 22.95 34.44 16.50
C GLY A 401 22.05 34.25 15.28
N ASP A 402 22.54 34.52 14.07
CA ASP A 402 21.79 34.27 12.83
C ASP A 402 21.71 32.77 12.49
N SER A 403 20.91 32.42 11.49
CA SER A 403 20.83 31.07 10.90
C SER A 403 21.12 31.11 9.40
N LEU A 404 21.72 30.05 8.86
CA LEU A 404 22.18 29.98 7.47
C LEU A 404 21.95 28.59 6.85
N GLU A 405 21.67 28.58 5.55
CA GLU A 405 21.60 27.37 4.73
C GLU A 405 22.76 27.35 3.72
N LEU A 406 23.59 26.31 3.78
CA LEU A 406 24.70 26.09 2.86
C LEU A 406 24.34 24.98 1.88
N VAL A 407 24.22 25.33 0.60
CA VAL A 407 23.83 24.44 -0.49
C VAL A 407 25.07 24.02 -1.28
N CYS A 408 25.14 22.73 -1.59
CA CYS A 408 26.11 22.17 -2.52
C CYS A 408 25.40 21.29 -3.53
N ARG A 409 25.69 21.46 -4.83
CA ARG A 409 25.21 20.57 -5.89
C ARG A 409 26.39 19.96 -6.63
N ALA A 410 26.26 18.68 -6.95
CA ALA A 410 27.24 17.98 -7.77
C ALA A 410 26.55 17.17 -8.84
N ASP A 411 27.18 17.16 -10.01
CA ASP A 411 26.83 16.26 -11.10
C ASP A 411 27.73 15.03 -11.03
N GLY A 412 27.24 13.89 -11.51
CA GLY A 412 27.98 12.64 -11.53
C GLY A 412 27.06 11.49 -11.88
N LEU A 413 27.61 10.45 -12.50
CA LEU A 413 26.90 9.23 -12.83
C LEU A 413 27.81 8.03 -12.53
N PRO A 414 27.50 7.19 -11.53
CA PRO A 414 26.32 7.21 -10.66
C PRO A 414 26.21 8.46 -9.80
N ASP A 415 25.00 8.74 -9.30
CA ASP A 415 24.75 9.87 -8.41
C ASP A 415 25.70 9.85 -7.20
N PRO A 416 26.43 10.94 -6.93
CA PRO A 416 27.41 10.97 -5.87
C PRO A 416 26.80 11.00 -4.48
N VAL A 417 27.56 10.50 -3.52
CA VAL A 417 27.33 10.79 -2.10
C VAL A 417 27.97 12.14 -1.79
N LEU A 418 27.16 13.05 -1.24
CA LEU A 418 27.59 14.39 -0.83
C LEU A 418 27.88 14.45 0.67
N ILE A 419 28.98 15.09 1.02
CA ILE A 419 29.48 15.22 2.40
C ILE A 419 29.94 16.67 2.61
N TRP A 420 29.55 17.27 3.73
CA TRP A 420 30.07 18.57 4.17
C TRP A 420 31.12 18.39 5.25
N ASN A 421 32.31 18.91 5.05
CA ASN A 421 33.35 18.97 6.07
C ASN A 421 33.51 20.41 6.56
N THR A 422 33.36 20.62 7.86
CA THR A 422 33.24 21.94 8.50
C THR A 422 34.15 22.04 9.73
N PRO A 423 34.34 23.23 10.32
CA PRO A 423 35.07 23.38 11.59
C PRO A 423 34.45 22.56 12.74
N LEU A 424 33.14 22.35 12.72
CA LEU A 424 32.40 21.59 13.73
C LEU A 424 32.41 20.07 13.50
N GLY A 425 32.94 19.61 12.36
CA GLY A 425 32.99 18.20 11.98
C GLY A 425 32.43 17.90 10.59
N SER A 426 32.21 16.61 10.32
CA SER A 426 31.75 16.10 9.03
C SER A 426 30.28 15.68 9.09
N PHE A 427 29.51 16.14 8.11
CA PHE A 427 28.07 15.93 7.99
C PHE A 427 27.77 15.15 6.70
N ASN A 428 26.87 14.18 6.80
CA ASN A 428 26.45 13.32 5.70
C ASN A 428 24.91 13.19 5.67
N ALA A 429 24.38 12.37 4.76
CA ALA A 429 22.93 12.18 4.61
C ALA A 429 22.18 11.64 5.85
N THR A 430 22.89 11.14 6.87
CA THR A 430 22.30 10.69 8.15
C THR A 430 22.30 11.77 9.23
N SER A 431 23.00 12.88 9.01
CA SER A 431 23.06 14.00 9.94
C SER A 431 21.73 14.75 9.97
N SER A 432 21.20 15.04 11.16
CA SER A 432 19.93 15.77 11.34
C SER A 432 19.92 17.16 10.73
N ASN A 433 21.09 17.78 10.66
CA ASN A 433 21.27 19.16 10.19
C ASN A 433 21.57 19.22 8.69
N LEU A 434 21.43 18.10 7.97
CA LEU A 434 21.73 18.02 6.55
C LEU A 434 20.59 17.32 5.80
N THR A 435 20.13 17.96 4.72
CA THR A 435 19.23 17.32 3.75
C THR A 435 20.01 17.00 2.48
N ALA A 436 20.09 15.72 2.10
CA ALA A 436 20.77 15.27 0.88
C ALA A 436 19.80 14.57 -0.06
N THR A 437 19.85 14.99 -1.32
CA THR A 437 19.37 14.28 -2.50
C THR A 437 20.63 13.92 -3.29
N GLY A 438 20.72 12.79 -4.00
CA GLY A 438 21.99 12.33 -4.63
C GLY A 438 22.73 13.34 -5.53
N VAL A 439 22.10 14.47 -5.87
CA VAL A 439 22.67 15.58 -6.65
C VAL A 439 22.82 16.90 -5.88
N ALA A 440 22.25 17.03 -4.68
CA ALA A 440 22.30 18.25 -3.88
C ALA A 440 22.25 17.99 -2.36
N ALA A 441 23.09 18.67 -1.58
CA ALA A 441 23.14 18.61 -0.13
C ALA A 441 23.10 20.00 0.49
N THR A 442 22.10 20.23 1.34
CA THR A 442 21.90 21.48 2.08
C THR A 442 22.19 21.26 3.57
N LEU A 443 23.17 21.98 4.11
CA LEU A 443 23.54 21.99 5.53
C LEU A 443 22.89 23.20 6.22
N TYR A 444 22.18 22.96 7.32
CA TYR A 444 21.51 23.98 8.12
C TYR A 444 22.34 24.29 9.36
N LEU A 445 22.70 25.56 9.52
CA LEU A 445 23.39 26.09 10.69
C LEU A 445 22.45 27.03 11.43
N GLY A 446 22.03 26.66 12.63
CA GLY A 446 21.26 27.52 13.54
C GLY A 446 22.15 28.12 14.63
N ASP A 447 21.71 29.24 15.21
CA ASP A 447 22.36 29.93 16.33
C ASP A 447 23.88 30.11 16.13
N ILE A 448 24.27 30.75 15.03
CA ILE A 448 25.67 30.84 14.61
C ILE A 448 26.55 31.50 15.70
N SER A 449 27.64 30.84 16.07
CA SER A 449 28.64 31.26 17.06
C SER A 449 30.02 31.48 16.41
N PRO A 450 31.00 32.07 17.12
CA PRO A 450 32.37 32.17 16.64
C PRO A 450 33.02 30.82 16.28
N ASP A 451 32.55 29.71 16.84
CA ASP A 451 33.06 28.36 16.52
C ASP A 451 32.64 27.89 15.13
N ASN A 452 31.62 28.51 14.53
CA ASN A 452 31.22 28.27 13.15
C ASN A 452 32.15 28.94 12.13
N ASP A 453 33.01 29.88 12.56
CA ASP A 453 33.94 30.58 11.66
C ASP A 453 34.96 29.59 11.06
N GLY A 454 35.17 29.68 9.75
CA GLY A 454 36.20 28.90 9.08
C GLY A 454 35.80 28.36 7.70
N ASN A 455 36.51 27.33 7.27
CA ASN A 455 36.39 26.79 5.92
C ASN A 455 35.41 25.61 5.87
N TYR A 456 34.44 25.68 4.96
CA TYR A 456 33.42 24.67 4.70
C TYR A 456 33.68 24.04 3.34
N THR A 457 33.93 22.73 3.33
CA THR A 457 34.26 21.98 2.12
C THR A 457 33.14 21.00 1.78
N CYS A 458 32.51 21.16 0.63
CA CYS A 458 31.62 20.15 0.08
C CYS A 458 32.43 19.13 -0.72
N ILE A 459 32.17 17.85 -0.47
CA ILE A 459 32.81 16.71 -1.12
C ILE A 459 31.74 15.89 -1.83
N ALA A 460 31.93 15.66 -3.13
CA ALA A 460 31.14 14.74 -3.92
C ALA A 460 31.96 13.48 -4.25
N ARG A 461 31.45 12.30 -3.91
CA ARG A 461 32.18 11.03 -4.09
C ARG A 461 31.28 9.95 -4.68
N SER A 462 31.81 9.20 -5.64
CA SER A 462 31.22 7.97 -6.16
C SER A 462 32.28 6.87 -6.26
N ASP A 463 31.94 5.74 -6.87
CA ASP A 463 32.86 4.68 -7.25
C ASP A 463 33.83 5.09 -8.38
N GLN A 464 33.47 6.13 -9.15
CA GLN A 464 34.31 6.64 -10.24
C GLN A 464 35.38 7.64 -9.78
N GLY A 465 35.20 8.27 -8.62
CA GLY A 465 36.13 9.28 -8.14
C GLY A 465 35.53 10.22 -7.10
N LYS A 466 36.24 11.33 -6.88
CA LYS A 466 35.87 12.36 -5.91
C LYS A 466 36.20 13.73 -6.47
N SER A 467 35.32 14.70 -6.24
CA SER A 467 35.61 16.14 -6.35
C SER A 467 35.22 16.85 -5.06
N GLN A 468 35.75 18.05 -4.87
CA GLN A 468 35.42 18.88 -3.72
C GLN A 468 35.63 20.35 -4.07
N ASN A 469 34.86 21.21 -3.39
CA ASN A 469 35.03 22.65 -3.47
C ASN A 469 34.77 23.27 -2.08
N SER A 470 35.32 24.44 -1.81
CA SER A 470 35.33 25.05 -0.47
C SER A 470 34.89 26.51 -0.48
N MET A 471 34.27 26.95 0.62
CA MET A 471 33.86 28.33 0.88
C MET A 471 34.20 28.72 2.33
N THR A 472 34.43 30.00 2.58
CA THR A 472 34.74 30.48 3.94
C THR A 472 33.52 31.16 4.58
N LEU A 473 33.15 30.75 5.78
CA LEU A 473 32.14 31.43 6.59
C LEU A 473 32.87 32.34 7.58
N THR A 474 32.57 33.63 7.52
CA THR A 474 33.11 34.61 8.47
C THR A 474 32.03 35.02 9.45
N VAL A 475 32.27 34.86 10.75
CA VAL A 475 31.30 35.20 11.80
C VAL A 475 31.71 36.50 12.47
N LEU A 476 30.85 37.51 12.38
CA LEU A 476 31.02 38.80 13.05
C LEU A 476 30.33 38.79 14.42
N PRO A 477 30.95 39.37 15.46
CA PRO A 477 30.30 39.56 16.74
C PRO A 477 29.13 40.54 16.59
N GLN A 478 28.05 40.31 17.34
CA GLN A 478 26.92 41.23 17.39
C GLN A 478 27.39 42.60 17.92
N GLN A 479 27.18 43.67 17.15
CA GLN A 479 27.56 45.01 17.62
C GLN A 479 26.61 45.45 18.74
N ILE A 480 27.14 45.53 19.96
CA ILE A 480 26.45 46.21 21.06
C ILE A 480 26.55 47.71 20.77
N VAL A 481 25.47 48.31 20.27
CA VAL A 481 25.34 49.77 20.25
C VAL A 481 25.28 50.21 21.71
N GLY A 482 26.41 50.70 22.21
CA GLY A 482 26.53 51.26 23.55
C GLY A 482 25.49 52.36 23.75
N GLY A 483 24.69 52.22 24.80
CA GLY A 483 23.77 53.25 25.27
C GLY A 483 24.50 54.56 25.50
N ALA A 484 23.90 55.65 25.03
CA ALA A 484 24.35 57.01 25.33
C ALA A 484 24.35 57.23 26.86
N PRO A 485 25.34 57.93 27.44
CA PRO A 485 25.26 58.35 28.82
C PRO A 485 24.16 59.41 28.95
N SER A 486 23.27 59.20 29.91
CA SER A 486 22.32 60.19 30.38
C SER A 486 23.04 61.39 30.98
N HIS A 487 23.14 62.50 30.24
CA HIS A 487 23.31 63.81 30.84
C HIS A 487 22.28 64.81 30.32
N SER A 488 21.65 65.41 31.33
CA SER A 488 20.54 66.35 31.36
C SER A 488 20.68 67.56 30.43
N ILE A 489 19.52 67.98 29.94
CA ILE A 489 19.18 69.23 29.27
C ILE A 489 19.78 70.46 29.99
N VAL A 490 20.48 71.34 29.24
CA VAL A 490 20.31 72.81 29.32
C VAL A 490 20.53 73.42 27.93
N ALA A 491 19.58 74.27 27.53
CA ALA A 491 19.54 75.04 26.30
C ALA A 491 20.63 76.13 26.22
N VAL A 492 20.95 76.60 25.00
CA VAL A 492 20.97 78.02 24.59
C VAL A 492 21.24 78.05 23.08
N ALA A 493 20.33 78.69 22.34
CA ALA A 493 20.49 79.09 20.95
C ALA A 493 21.12 80.48 20.89
N THR A 494 22.10 80.71 20.00
CA THR A 494 22.18 81.90 19.11
C THR A 494 23.45 81.91 18.25
N LEU A 495 23.23 82.12 16.94
CA LEU A 495 23.97 82.86 15.90
C LEU A 495 25.51 82.92 15.92
N TYR A 496 26.14 82.62 14.77
CA TYR A 496 26.84 83.62 13.94
C TYR A 496 26.97 83.17 12.48
N CYS A 497 26.96 84.17 11.59
CA CYS A 497 26.79 84.14 10.15
C CYS A 497 28.11 84.51 9.43
N ALA A 498 28.38 83.93 8.26
CA ALA A 498 29.30 84.42 7.20
C ALA A 498 29.10 83.52 5.94
N VAL A 499 28.19 83.80 4.99
CA VAL A 499 28.28 84.66 3.78
C VAL A 499 29.62 84.45 3.02
N ILE A 500 29.70 84.00 1.76
CA ILE A 500 29.33 84.68 0.49
C ILE A 500 29.49 83.72 -0.72
N LEU A 501 28.44 83.67 -1.57
CA LEU A 501 28.32 83.67 -3.07
C LEU A 501 29.29 82.84 -3.95
N ALA A 502 28.97 82.40 -5.17
CA ALA A 502 27.79 82.30 -6.05
C ALA A 502 28.31 81.59 -7.35
N VAL A 503 27.52 80.91 -8.21
CA VAL A 503 26.79 81.41 -9.40
C VAL A 503 26.50 80.14 -10.24
N LEU A 504 25.24 79.69 -10.34
CA LEU A 504 24.27 79.84 -11.47
C LEU A 504 24.44 78.79 -12.61
N VAL A 505 23.45 77.90 -12.85
CA VAL A 505 22.19 78.03 -13.66
C VAL A 505 22.41 77.42 -15.06
N MET A 506 21.55 76.57 -15.63
CA MET A 506 20.07 76.49 -15.61
C MET A 506 19.51 75.15 -15.18
#